data_AF-A0A2H1X1A9-F1
#
_entry.id   AF-A0A2H1X1A9-F1
#
_cell.length_a   1.000
_cell.length_b   1.000
_cell.length_c   1.000
_cell.angle_alpha   90.00
_cell.angle_beta   90.00
_cell.angle_gamma   90.00
#
_symmetry.space_group_name_H-M   'P 1'
#
loop_
_entity.id
_entity.type
_entity.pdbx_description
1 polymer ?
#
loop_
_entity_poly.entity_id
_entity_poly.type
_entity_poly.pdbx_seq_one_letter_code
_entity_poly.pdbx_strand_id
1 'polypeptide(L)'
;LFLLIFYNHYHLTPTDVPWRTCDNYWNTATCVNPYDRKNLTCWSTMDMTTFCTLNGKNISKAVLSDPVKEFWERRALQISSGIEHIGNIRWELAGTLLLVWVLCYFCIWKGVRWTGKVVYFTALFPYFLLTVLLIRGITLPGAMQGIKFYVMPNMSKLMESEVWIDAVTQIFFSYGLGLGTLVALGSYNKFTNNVYKDALIVCTVNSSTSMFAGFVIFSVVGFMAHEQQRPVAEVAASGPGLAFLAYPSAVLQLPGAPLWSCLFFFMLLLIGLDSQFCTMEGFITAVIDEWPKLLRRRKEIFIAITCIISYLVGLSCISEGGMYVFQILDSYAVSGFCLLFLIFFECVSISWAFGVNRFYDGIKEMIGYYPTIWWKFCWVGFTPAICISVFIFNLVQWKPIKYMNYEYPWWSHAFGWFTALSSMLCIPGYMVYLWRVTPGTWQEKFNKIVRIPEDVPSLRTKMQAEEQAKHSKA
;
A
#
# COMPACT_ATOMS: atom_id res chain seq x y z
N LEU A 1 -16.35 1.53 1.61
CA LEU A 1 -17.39 0.86 2.42
C LEU A 1 -17.93 1.74 3.55
N PHE A 2 -17.14 2.15 4.54
CA PHE A 2 -17.64 2.95 5.68
C PHE A 2 -18.38 4.22 5.27
N LEU A 3 -17.91 4.95 4.24
CA LEU A 3 -18.64 6.10 3.66
C LEU A 3 -20.01 5.73 3.11
N LEU A 4 -20.11 4.56 2.46
CA LEU A 4 -21.33 4.13 1.77
C LEU A 4 -22.32 3.49 2.75
N ILE A 5 -21.83 2.77 3.76
CA ILE A 5 -22.63 2.33 4.91
C ILE A 5 -23.07 3.54 5.74
N PHE A 6 -22.20 4.51 5.98
CA PHE A 6 -22.55 5.77 6.64
C PHE A 6 -23.61 6.52 5.83
N TYR A 7 -23.46 6.65 4.51
CA TYR A 7 -24.46 7.30 3.66
C TYR A 7 -25.82 6.58 3.67
N ASN A 8 -25.83 5.24 3.54
CA ASN A 8 -27.06 4.45 3.62
C ASN A 8 -27.69 4.49 5.02
N HIS A 9 -26.89 4.50 6.09
CA HIS A 9 -27.38 4.58 7.46
C HIS A 9 -27.85 5.99 7.83
N TYR A 10 -27.21 7.04 7.30
CA TYR A 10 -27.61 8.43 7.51
C TYR A 10 -28.99 8.74 6.91
N HIS A 11 -29.34 8.08 5.81
CA HIS A 11 -30.70 8.13 5.25
C HIS A 11 -31.76 7.43 6.12
N LEU A 12 -31.35 6.48 6.98
CA LEU A 12 -32.26 5.67 7.83
C LEU A 12 -32.35 6.19 9.28
N THR A 13 -31.24 6.69 9.84
CA THR A 13 -31.13 7.22 11.21
C THR A 13 -30.11 8.36 11.25
N PRO A 14 -30.55 9.63 11.18
CA PRO A 14 -29.67 10.77 10.96
C PRO A 14 -28.88 11.26 12.19
N THR A 15 -29.03 10.63 13.36
CA THR A 15 -28.53 11.18 14.63
C THR A 15 -27.16 10.67 15.05
N ASP A 16 -26.70 9.51 14.58
CA ASP A 16 -25.43 8.92 15.05
C ASP A 16 -24.75 7.96 14.06
N VAL A 17 -23.49 7.59 14.36
CA VAL A 17 -22.73 6.61 13.56
C VAL A 17 -23.07 5.16 14.00
N PRO A 18 -23.12 4.19 13.06
CA PRO A 18 -23.62 2.84 13.36
C PRO A 18 -22.70 2.02 14.28
N TRP A 19 -21.43 2.39 14.41
CA TRP A 19 -20.45 1.69 15.27
C TRP A 19 -20.30 2.30 16.67
N ARG A 20 -21.22 3.20 17.07
CA ARG A 20 -21.17 3.81 18.41
C ARG A 20 -21.77 2.93 19.51
N THR A 21 -22.86 2.24 19.21
CA THR A 21 -23.63 1.46 20.19
C THR A 21 -23.50 -0.04 19.94
N CYS A 22 -23.84 -0.83 20.95
CA CYS A 22 -23.95 -2.28 20.85
C CYS A 22 -25.39 -2.76 20.57
N ASP A 23 -26.32 -1.84 20.31
CA ASP A 23 -27.76 -2.12 20.15
C ASP A 23 -28.14 -2.37 18.69
N ASN A 24 -27.29 -3.09 17.95
CA ASN A 24 -27.55 -3.42 16.55
C ASN A 24 -27.70 -4.92 16.32
N TYR A 25 -28.37 -5.31 15.23
CA TYR A 25 -28.63 -6.72 14.92
C TYR A 25 -27.36 -7.56 14.67
N TRP A 26 -26.22 -6.92 14.36
CA TRP A 26 -24.95 -7.60 14.15
C TRP A 26 -24.13 -7.78 15.44
N ASN A 27 -24.54 -7.11 16.52
CA ASN A 27 -23.80 -7.14 17.77
C ASN A 27 -24.08 -8.42 18.57
N THR A 28 -23.09 -8.84 19.37
CA THR A 28 -23.27 -9.97 20.30
C THR A 28 -23.56 -9.50 21.72
N ALA A 29 -24.00 -10.44 22.56
CA ALA A 29 -24.14 -10.23 23.99
C ALA A 29 -22.82 -9.91 24.72
N THR A 30 -21.66 -10.03 24.06
CA THR A 30 -20.34 -9.67 24.60
C THR A 30 -19.82 -8.30 24.16
N CYS A 31 -20.63 -7.56 23.40
CA CYS A 31 -20.34 -6.18 22.99
C CYS A 31 -20.52 -5.23 24.17
N VAL A 32 -19.54 -4.36 24.41
CA VAL A 32 -19.63 -3.33 25.44
C VAL A 32 -19.15 -2.00 24.89
N ASN A 33 -19.95 -0.96 25.09
CA ASN A 33 -19.57 0.40 24.74
C ASN A 33 -18.42 0.88 25.65
N PRO A 34 -17.38 1.56 25.13
CA PRO A 34 -16.30 2.12 25.95
C PRO A 34 -16.75 2.90 27.20
N TYR A 35 -17.88 3.62 27.14
CA TYR A 35 -18.42 4.35 28.30
C TYR A 35 -18.95 3.41 29.38
N ASP A 36 -19.73 2.40 29.00
CA ASP A 36 -20.28 1.40 29.93
C ASP A 36 -19.19 0.49 30.50
N ARG A 37 -18.11 0.30 29.73
CA ARG A 37 -16.97 -0.53 30.13
C ARG A 37 -16.29 -0.03 31.40
N LYS A 38 -16.28 1.29 31.63
CA LYS A 38 -15.75 1.91 32.87
C LYS A 38 -16.62 1.65 34.09
N ASN A 39 -17.91 1.41 33.89
CA ASN A 39 -18.88 1.18 34.96
C ASN A 39 -19.05 -0.31 35.29
N LEU A 40 -18.40 -1.21 34.56
CA LEU A 40 -18.44 -2.65 34.82
C LEU A 40 -17.69 -3.02 36.10
N THR A 41 -18.30 -3.85 36.94
CA THR A 41 -17.64 -4.47 38.08
C THR A 41 -16.75 -5.60 37.60
N CYS A 42 -15.43 -5.39 37.62
CA CYS A 42 -14.44 -6.38 37.23
C CYS A 42 -13.57 -6.80 38.43
N TRP A 43 -13.21 -8.08 38.50
CA TRP A 43 -12.28 -8.65 39.48
C TRP A 43 -11.28 -9.57 38.79
N SER A 44 -10.09 -9.68 39.38
CA SER A 44 -9.05 -10.59 38.88
C SER A 44 -8.96 -11.82 39.76
N THR A 45 -8.79 -12.99 39.15
CA THR A 45 -8.50 -14.25 39.86
C THR A 45 -6.99 -14.41 40.09
N MET A 46 -6.60 -15.40 40.89
CA MET A 46 -5.19 -15.70 41.20
C MET A 46 -4.34 -15.99 39.94
N ASP A 47 -4.95 -16.43 38.84
CA ASP A 47 -4.29 -16.72 37.55
C ASP A 47 -4.13 -15.50 36.63
N MET A 48 -4.22 -14.26 37.16
CA MET A 48 -4.20 -12.99 36.40
C MET A 48 -5.32 -12.83 35.35
N THR A 49 -6.33 -13.71 35.34
CA THR A 49 -7.48 -13.55 34.45
C THR A 49 -8.51 -12.61 35.07
N THR A 50 -8.81 -11.50 34.39
CA THR A 50 -9.83 -10.53 34.83
C THR A 50 -11.20 -10.91 34.27
N PHE A 51 -12.19 -11.04 35.15
CA PHE A 51 -13.62 -11.22 34.81
C PHE A 51 -14.40 -9.94 35.08
N CYS A 52 -15.43 -9.69 34.30
CA CYS A 52 -16.35 -8.56 34.44
C CYS A 52 -17.80 -9.05 34.41
N THR A 53 -18.66 -8.46 35.24
CA THR A 53 -20.09 -8.76 35.24
C THR A 53 -20.80 -7.96 34.16
N LEU A 54 -21.29 -8.62 33.13
CA LEU A 54 -22.11 -8.02 32.07
C LEU A 54 -23.50 -8.67 32.07
N ASN A 55 -24.56 -7.87 32.23
CA ASN A 55 -25.95 -8.35 32.26
C ASN A 55 -26.17 -9.54 33.21
N GLY A 56 -25.52 -9.52 34.39
CA GLY A 56 -25.60 -10.58 35.41
C GLY A 56 -24.80 -11.84 35.12
N LYS A 57 -23.97 -11.88 34.06
CA LYS A 57 -23.07 -13.00 33.74
C LYS A 57 -21.60 -12.58 33.90
N ASN A 58 -20.79 -13.51 34.37
CA ASN A 58 -19.36 -13.31 34.54
C ASN A 58 -18.64 -13.65 33.24
N ILE A 59 -18.02 -12.66 32.59
CA ILE A 59 -17.35 -12.80 31.29
C ILE A 59 -15.89 -12.39 31.43
N SER A 60 -14.97 -13.12 30.81
CA SER A 60 -13.56 -12.74 30.79
C SER A 60 -13.34 -11.44 30.02
N LYS A 61 -12.51 -10.53 30.55
CA LYS A 61 -12.14 -9.24 29.93
C LYS A 61 -11.50 -9.43 28.54
N ALA A 62 -10.92 -10.60 28.26
CA ALA A 62 -10.35 -10.94 26.96
C ALA A 62 -11.41 -11.19 25.88
N VAL A 63 -12.60 -11.64 26.28
CA VAL A 63 -13.73 -11.96 25.38
C VAL A 63 -14.58 -10.73 25.06
N LEU A 64 -14.51 -9.70 25.90
CA LEU A 64 -15.18 -8.42 25.66
C LEU A 64 -14.73 -7.78 24.36
N SER A 65 -15.70 -7.37 23.55
CA SER A 65 -15.47 -6.76 22.24
C SER A 65 -16.05 -5.34 22.18
N ASP A 66 -15.40 -4.49 21.39
CA ASP A 66 -15.84 -3.11 21.18
C ASP A 66 -16.83 -3.04 19.98
N PRO A 67 -17.81 -2.13 20.00
CA PRO A 67 -18.82 -2.02 18.94
C PRO A 67 -18.22 -1.76 17.55
N VAL A 68 -17.09 -1.02 17.49
CA VAL A 68 -16.35 -0.78 16.24
C VAL A 68 -15.76 -2.06 15.67
N LYS A 69 -15.24 -2.94 16.53
CA LYS A 69 -14.68 -4.23 16.12
C LYS A 69 -15.77 -5.16 15.58
N GLU A 70 -16.89 -5.27 16.28
CA GLU A 70 -17.99 -6.09 15.79
C GLU A 70 -18.61 -5.52 14.51
N PHE A 71 -18.71 -4.19 14.38
CA PHE A 71 -19.14 -3.57 13.13
C PHE A 71 -18.21 -3.95 11.97
N TRP A 72 -16.89 -3.88 12.16
CA TRP A 72 -15.91 -4.25 11.13
C TRP A 72 -16.01 -5.73 10.74
N GLU A 73 -15.93 -6.63 11.71
CA GLU A 73 -15.86 -8.08 11.45
C GLU A 73 -17.21 -8.67 11.03
N ARG A 74 -18.32 -8.27 11.68
CA ARG A 74 -19.63 -8.92 11.55
C ARG A 74 -20.62 -8.18 10.65
N ARG A 75 -20.45 -6.88 10.41
CA ARG A 75 -21.36 -6.12 9.53
C ARG A 75 -20.72 -5.72 8.21
N ALA A 76 -19.55 -5.11 8.29
CA ALA A 76 -18.83 -4.58 7.14
C ALA A 76 -18.24 -5.71 6.29
N LEU A 77 -17.42 -6.58 6.90
CA LEU A 77 -16.79 -7.71 6.21
C LEU A 77 -17.68 -8.95 6.18
N GLN A 78 -18.35 -9.27 7.30
CA GLN A 78 -18.96 -10.59 7.52
C GLN A 78 -17.94 -11.71 7.30
N ILE A 79 -16.85 -11.63 8.05
CA ILE A 79 -15.72 -12.51 7.83
C ILE A 79 -16.09 -13.98 8.06
N SER A 80 -15.70 -14.84 7.11
CA SER A 80 -15.91 -16.28 7.21
C SER A 80 -14.94 -16.93 8.20
N SER A 81 -15.09 -18.24 8.44
CA SER A 81 -14.22 -18.99 9.34
C SER A 81 -12.82 -19.26 8.76
N GLY A 82 -12.63 -19.09 7.44
CA GLY A 82 -11.37 -19.39 6.78
C GLY A 82 -11.47 -19.29 5.25
N ILE A 83 -10.33 -19.40 4.57
CA ILE A 83 -10.26 -19.25 3.10
C ILE A 83 -10.98 -20.37 2.33
N GLU A 84 -11.14 -21.54 2.95
CA GLU A 84 -11.89 -22.67 2.39
C GLU A 84 -13.40 -22.36 2.29
N HIS A 85 -13.86 -21.41 3.09
CA HIS A 85 -15.24 -20.94 3.14
C HIS A 85 -15.31 -19.50 2.62
N ILE A 86 -15.24 -19.34 1.30
CA ILE A 86 -15.27 -18.02 0.65
C ILE A 86 -16.61 -17.29 0.91
N GLY A 87 -17.70 -18.03 1.08
CA GLY A 87 -19.03 -17.46 1.32
C GLY A 87 -19.55 -16.65 0.14
N ASN A 88 -20.46 -15.71 0.40
CA ASN A 88 -21.08 -14.89 -0.65
C ASN A 88 -20.31 -13.60 -0.94
N ILE A 89 -20.48 -13.05 -2.15
CA ILE A 89 -19.99 -11.71 -2.48
C ILE A 89 -20.81 -10.67 -1.71
N ARG A 90 -20.10 -9.78 -1.02
CA ARG A 90 -20.72 -8.66 -0.31
C ARG A 90 -21.11 -7.57 -1.31
N TRP A 91 -22.38 -7.51 -1.70
CA TRP A 91 -22.86 -6.57 -2.73
C TRP A 91 -22.58 -5.10 -2.42
N GLU A 92 -22.65 -4.69 -1.16
CA GLU A 92 -22.28 -3.33 -0.72
C GLU A 92 -20.80 -3.03 -1.01
N LEU A 93 -19.91 -3.99 -0.74
CA LEU A 93 -18.50 -3.89 -1.08
C LEU A 93 -18.29 -3.89 -2.60
N ALA A 94 -19.01 -4.74 -3.33
CA ALA A 94 -18.96 -4.81 -4.79
C ALA A 94 -19.35 -3.49 -5.45
N GLY A 95 -20.39 -2.83 -4.94
CA GLY A 95 -20.78 -1.48 -5.37
C GLY A 95 -19.71 -0.43 -5.06
N THR A 96 -19.10 -0.49 -3.87
CA THR A 96 -18.01 0.44 -3.53
C THR A 96 -16.75 0.22 -4.37
N LEU A 97 -16.40 -1.03 -4.66
CA LEU A 97 -15.28 -1.39 -5.51
C LEU A 97 -15.51 -0.90 -6.95
N LEU A 98 -16.74 -1.07 -7.46
CA LEU A 98 -17.14 -0.55 -8.77
C LEU A 98 -16.98 0.98 -8.82
N LEU A 99 -17.47 1.68 -7.80
CA LEU A 99 -17.34 3.13 -7.70
C LEU A 99 -15.86 3.56 -7.72
N VAL A 100 -14.98 2.89 -6.99
CA VAL A 100 -13.54 3.18 -6.98
C VAL A 100 -12.94 2.99 -8.38
N TRP A 101 -13.26 1.90 -9.09
CA TRP A 101 -12.75 1.68 -10.45
C TRP A 101 -13.29 2.71 -11.45
N VAL A 102 -14.55 3.13 -11.31
CA VAL A 102 -15.13 4.22 -12.11
C VAL A 102 -14.39 5.55 -11.85
N LEU A 103 -14.11 5.86 -10.59
CA LEU A 103 -13.31 7.04 -10.23
C LEU A 103 -11.90 6.96 -10.81
N CYS A 104 -11.21 5.82 -10.69
CA CYS A 104 -9.88 5.61 -11.28
C CYS A 104 -9.89 5.79 -12.80
N TYR A 105 -10.91 5.26 -13.50
CA TYR A 105 -11.08 5.45 -14.94
C TYR A 105 -11.14 6.95 -15.30
N PHE A 106 -12.03 7.70 -14.65
CA PHE A 106 -12.17 9.14 -14.91
C PHE A 106 -10.96 9.97 -14.48
N CYS A 107 -10.12 9.47 -13.55
CA CYS A 107 -8.86 10.13 -13.20
C CYS A 107 -7.80 9.97 -14.29
N ILE A 108 -7.77 8.84 -15.00
CA ILE A 108 -6.68 8.50 -15.94
C ILE A 108 -7.06 8.71 -17.42
N TRP A 109 -8.35 8.65 -17.76
CA TRP A 109 -8.82 8.61 -19.16
C TRP A 109 -8.27 9.74 -20.07
N LYS A 110 -8.09 10.94 -19.53
CA LYS A 110 -7.56 12.13 -20.23
C LYS A 110 -6.03 12.29 -20.09
N GLY A 111 -5.37 11.31 -19.49
CA GLY A 111 -3.93 11.26 -19.25
C GLY A 111 -3.42 12.22 -18.17
N VAL A 112 -2.09 12.25 -18.04
CA VAL A 112 -1.36 12.84 -16.91
C VAL A 112 -1.66 14.33 -16.66
N ARG A 113 -2.02 15.11 -17.69
CA ARG A 113 -2.41 16.52 -17.50
C ARG A 113 -3.71 16.68 -16.71
N TRP A 114 -4.66 15.77 -16.91
CA TRP A 114 -5.90 15.74 -16.15
C TRP A 114 -5.66 15.13 -14.77
N THR A 115 -4.93 14.00 -14.72
CA THR A 115 -4.51 13.37 -13.46
C THR A 115 -3.84 14.38 -12.53
N GLY A 116 -2.91 15.18 -13.05
CA GLY A 116 -2.22 16.22 -12.28
C GLY A 116 -3.15 17.29 -11.71
N LYS A 117 -4.28 17.62 -12.36
CA LYS A 117 -5.29 18.54 -11.80
C LYS A 117 -6.04 17.93 -10.63
N VAL A 118 -6.39 16.65 -10.75
CA VAL A 118 -7.08 15.90 -9.68
C VAL A 118 -6.18 15.79 -8.45
N VAL A 119 -4.90 15.48 -8.67
CA VAL A 119 -3.86 15.32 -7.62
C VAL A 119 -3.74 16.56 -6.71
N TYR A 120 -3.93 17.78 -7.22
CA TYR A 120 -3.86 18.98 -6.37
C TYR A 120 -4.87 18.95 -5.22
N PHE A 121 -6.07 18.44 -5.46
CA PHE A 121 -7.06 18.30 -4.39
C PHE A 121 -6.78 17.04 -3.57
N THR A 122 -6.57 15.91 -4.24
CA THR A 122 -6.52 14.60 -3.59
C THR A 122 -5.28 14.42 -2.71
N ALA A 123 -4.15 15.03 -3.08
CA ALA A 123 -2.92 14.98 -2.29
C ALA A 123 -2.88 15.98 -1.14
N LEU A 124 -3.49 17.17 -1.28
CA LEU A 124 -3.42 18.22 -0.24
C LEU A 124 -4.47 18.04 0.87
N PHE A 125 -5.64 17.53 0.53
CA PHE A 125 -6.73 17.35 1.49
C PHE A 125 -6.38 16.41 2.67
N PRO A 126 -5.66 15.30 2.48
CA PRO A 126 -5.17 14.48 3.58
C PRO A 126 -4.30 15.24 4.59
N TYR A 127 -3.41 16.14 4.16
CA TYR A 127 -2.60 16.93 5.09
C TYR A 127 -3.44 17.83 5.98
N PHE A 128 -4.49 18.45 5.42
CA PHE A 128 -5.43 19.25 6.20
C PHE A 128 -6.09 18.40 7.30
N LEU A 129 -6.64 17.23 6.95
CA LEU A 129 -7.31 16.38 7.92
C LEU A 129 -6.36 15.75 8.94
N LEU A 130 -5.18 15.29 8.53
CA LEU A 130 -4.16 14.79 9.45
C LEU A 130 -3.75 15.88 10.46
N THR A 131 -3.66 17.15 10.04
CA THR A 131 -3.37 18.26 10.95
C THR A 131 -4.48 18.48 11.97
N VAL A 132 -5.74 18.47 11.54
CA VAL A 132 -6.88 18.60 12.46
C VAL A 132 -6.95 17.43 13.44
N LEU A 133 -6.72 16.20 12.94
CA LEU A 133 -6.69 14.99 13.77
C LEU A 133 -5.51 14.99 14.74
N LEU A 134 -4.36 15.56 14.37
CA LEU A 134 -3.23 15.71 15.29
C LEU A 134 -3.60 16.66 16.43
N ILE A 135 -4.13 17.85 16.11
CA ILE A 135 -4.53 18.85 17.10
C ILE A 135 -5.56 18.24 18.05
N ARG A 136 -6.55 17.51 17.54
CA ARG A 136 -7.48 16.80 18.42
C ARG A 136 -6.79 15.71 19.22
N GLY A 137 -6.02 14.85 18.56
CA GLY A 137 -5.38 13.67 19.14
C GLY A 137 -4.52 14.03 20.35
N ILE A 138 -3.71 15.09 20.26
CA ILE A 138 -2.87 15.55 21.37
C ILE A 138 -3.67 16.14 22.54
N THR A 139 -4.90 16.61 22.32
CA THR A 139 -5.79 17.11 23.39
C THR A 139 -6.53 16.01 24.14
N LEU A 140 -6.49 14.77 23.66
CA LEU A 140 -7.15 13.64 24.29
C LEU A 140 -6.35 13.11 25.49
N PRO A 141 -7.02 12.62 26.55
CA PRO A 141 -6.33 12.05 27.70
C PRO A 141 -5.54 10.79 27.29
N GLY A 142 -4.33 10.61 27.83
CA GLY A 142 -3.50 9.44 27.50
C GLY A 142 -2.76 9.51 26.15
N ALA A 143 -2.97 10.53 25.32
CA ALA A 143 -2.26 10.68 24.03
C ALA A 143 -0.73 10.65 24.18
N MET A 144 -0.20 11.22 25.26
CA MET A 144 1.24 11.21 25.56
C MET A 144 1.80 9.79 25.74
N GLN A 145 1.02 8.83 26.22
CA GLN A 145 1.46 7.45 26.36
C GLN A 145 1.74 6.81 25.00
N GLY A 146 0.87 7.07 24.02
CA GLY A 146 1.06 6.58 22.66
C GLY A 146 2.20 7.29 21.93
N ILE A 147 2.33 8.61 22.06
CA ILE A 147 3.45 9.35 21.48
C ILE A 147 4.79 8.89 22.08
N LYS A 148 4.83 8.67 23.40
CA LYS A 148 6.01 8.13 24.08
C LYS A 148 6.35 6.73 23.55
N PHE A 149 5.35 5.87 23.34
CA PHE A 149 5.55 4.55 22.75
C PHE A 149 6.10 4.63 21.31
N TYR A 150 5.66 5.60 20.51
CA TYR A 150 6.13 5.80 19.14
C TYR A 150 7.59 6.25 19.06
N VAL A 151 8.00 7.20 19.90
CA VAL A 151 9.31 7.88 19.80
C VAL A 151 10.39 7.25 20.67
N MET A 152 10.01 6.53 21.74
CA MET A 152 10.97 5.97 22.68
C MET A 152 11.80 4.84 22.04
N PRO A 153 13.12 5.00 21.88
CA PRO A 153 13.94 4.02 21.19
C PRO A 153 14.20 2.80 22.07
N ASN A 154 14.07 1.61 21.48
CA ASN A 154 14.55 0.37 22.09
C ASN A 154 15.78 -0.13 21.33
N MET A 155 16.97 0.16 21.85
CA MET A 155 18.24 -0.16 21.16
C MET A 155 18.48 -1.67 21.00
N SER A 156 17.88 -2.51 21.86
CA SER A 156 18.01 -3.96 21.73
C SER A 156 17.37 -4.49 20.44
N LYS A 157 16.32 -3.82 19.94
CA LYS A 157 15.65 -4.18 18.68
C LYS A 157 16.52 -3.97 17.46
N LEU A 158 17.51 -3.08 17.50
CA LEU A 158 18.42 -2.87 16.37
C LEU A 158 19.35 -4.06 16.11
N MET A 159 19.50 -4.97 17.08
CA MET A 159 20.23 -6.22 16.92
C MET A 159 19.41 -7.30 16.19
N GLU A 160 18.10 -7.12 16.09
CA GLU A 160 17.21 -8.05 15.38
C GLU A 160 17.27 -7.77 13.88
N SER A 161 17.54 -8.80 13.09
CA SER A 161 17.60 -8.69 11.62
C SER A 161 16.25 -8.33 10.99
N GLU A 162 15.15 -8.81 11.59
CA GLU A 162 13.77 -8.52 11.15
C GLU A 162 13.52 -7.00 11.06
N VAL A 163 14.05 -6.19 12.00
CA VAL A 163 13.86 -4.73 12.01
C VAL A 163 14.46 -4.04 10.78
N TRP A 164 15.61 -4.53 10.30
CA TRP A 164 16.26 -3.97 9.11
C TRP A 164 15.56 -4.40 7.82
N ILE A 165 15.04 -5.63 7.79
CA ILE A 165 14.23 -6.15 6.69
C ILE A 165 12.96 -5.31 6.53
N ASP A 166 12.26 -5.07 7.65
CA ASP A 166 11.06 -4.25 7.67
C ASP A 166 11.36 -2.82 7.24
N ALA A 167 12.44 -2.20 7.75
CA ALA A 167 12.83 -0.85 7.37
C ALA A 167 13.12 -0.72 5.86
N VAL A 168 13.85 -1.67 5.29
CA VAL A 168 14.18 -1.68 3.86
C VAL A 168 12.91 -1.88 3.03
N THR A 169 12.12 -2.90 3.35
CA THR A 169 10.89 -3.24 2.64
C THR A 169 9.88 -2.09 2.69
N GLN A 170 9.72 -1.44 3.86
CA GLN A 170 8.86 -0.27 4.05
C GLN A 170 9.26 0.89 3.13
N ILE A 171 10.56 1.19 3.02
CA ILE A 171 11.04 2.26 2.14
C ILE A 171 10.76 1.93 0.68
N PHE A 172 11.07 0.72 0.23
CA PHE A 172 10.83 0.31 -1.15
C PHE A 172 9.36 0.40 -1.57
N PHE A 173 8.44 -0.09 -0.72
CA PHE A 173 7.01 0.02 -0.97
C PHE A 173 6.47 1.43 -0.83
N SER A 174 6.93 2.19 0.16
CA SER A 174 6.46 3.55 0.39
C SER A 174 6.73 4.47 -0.80
N TYR A 175 7.82 4.25 -1.53
CA TYR A 175 8.14 5.00 -2.75
C TYR A 175 7.59 4.37 -4.04
N GLY A 176 7.05 3.15 -3.98
CA GLY A 176 6.62 2.41 -5.18
C GLY A 176 7.76 2.15 -6.17
N LEU A 177 8.99 1.94 -5.67
CA LEU A 177 10.16 1.68 -6.51
C LEU A 177 10.00 0.35 -7.27
N GLY A 178 10.43 0.28 -8.52
CA GLY A 178 10.35 -0.95 -9.33
C GLY A 178 8.97 -1.27 -9.91
N LEU A 179 7.94 -0.46 -9.65
CA LEU A 179 6.59 -0.64 -10.22
C LEU A 179 6.43 -0.03 -11.63
N GLY A 180 7.48 0.62 -12.16
CA GLY A 180 7.44 1.34 -13.44
C GLY A 180 6.72 2.69 -13.39
N THR A 181 5.99 2.98 -12.31
CA THR A 181 5.24 4.23 -12.10
C THR A 181 6.12 5.48 -12.19
N LEU A 182 7.23 5.53 -11.47
CA LEU A 182 8.13 6.69 -11.48
C LEU A 182 8.83 6.86 -12.84
N VAL A 183 9.11 5.76 -13.54
CA VAL A 183 9.65 5.79 -14.90
C VAL A 183 8.63 6.39 -15.86
N ALA A 184 7.38 5.95 -15.78
CA ALA A 184 6.28 6.50 -16.57
C ALA A 184 6.06 7.99 -16.28
N LEU A 185 5.96 8.39 -15.01
CA LEU A 185 5.80 9.80 -14.64
C LEU A 185 6.99 10.65 -15.10
N GLY A 186 8.22 10.14 -14.96
CA GLY A 186 9.44 10.78 -15.44
C GLY A 186 9.46 10.97 -16.96
N SER A 187 8.85 10.06 -17.73
CA SER A 187 8.77 10.16 -19.19
C SER A 187 7.97 11.38 -19.68
N TYR A 188 7.05 11.90 -18.86
CA TYR A 188 6.26 13.08 -19.17
C TYR A 188 6.95 14.40 -18.81
N ASN A 189 8.10 14.36 -18.12
CA ASN A 189 8.85 15.55 -17.77
C ASN A 189 9.59 16.15 -18.98
N LYS A 190 9.87 17.46 -18.90
CA LYS A 190 10.80 18.09 -19.85
C LYS A 190 12.19 17.48 -19.66
N PHE A 191 12.91 17.27 -20.76
CA PHE A 191 14.26 16.70 -20.73
C PHE A 191 15.23 17.47 -19.82
N THR A 192 15.13 18.80 -19.81
CA THR A 192 16.00 19.69 -19.00
C THR A 192 15.48 19.92 -17.57
N ASN A 193 14.44 19.21 -17.15
CA ASN A 193 13.91 19.34 -15.80
C ASN A 193 14.91 18.82 -14.77
N ASN A 194 15.04 19.52 -13.64
CA ASN A 194 15.96 19.11 -12.58
C ASN A 194 15.36 17.97 -11.73
N VAL A 195 15.40 16.76 -12.29
CA VAL A 195 14.91 15.54 -11.65
C VAL A 195 15.66 15.21 -10.35
N TYR A 196 16.91 15.66 -10.22
CA TYR A 196 17.70 15.46 -9.00
C TYR A 196 17.08 16.18 -7.80
N LYS A 197 16.69 17.44 -7.98
CA LYS A 197 16.00 18.23 -6.94
C LYS A 197 14.63 17.63 -6.64
N ASP A 198 13.88 17.24 -7.67
CA ASP A 198 12.55 16.66 -7.51
C ASP A 198 12.60 15.35 -6.72
N ALA A 199 13.56 14.47 -7.01
CA ALA A 199 13.75 13.23 -6.27
C ALA A 199 14.06 13.47 -4.78
N LEU A 200 14.92 14.44 -4.45
CA LEU A 200 15.21 14.79 -3.05
C LEU A 200 13.99 15.34 -2.31
N ILE A 201 13.17 16.16 -2.97
CA ILE A 201 11.94 16.70 -2.40
C ILE A 201 10.94 15.56 -2.15
N VAL A 202 10.71 14.70 -3.15
CA VAL A 202 9.79 13.55 -3.02
C VAL A 202 10.21 12.64 -1.86
N CYS A 203 11.50 12.31 -1.76
CA CYS A 203 12.04 11.53 -0.64
C CYS A 203 11.83 12.20 0.72
N THR A 204 12.08 13.50 0.82
CA THR A 204 11.93 14.22 2.09
C THR A 204 10.46 14.33 2.49
N VAL A 205 9.57 14.67 1.55
CA VAL A 205 8.14 14.85 1.80
C VAL A 205 7.48 13.52 2.16
N ASN A 206 7.79 12.44 1.46
CA ASN A 206 7.21 11.12 1.75
C ASN A 206 7.58 10.62 3.16
N SER A 207 8.87 10.64 3.52
CA SER A 207 9.33 10.21 4.85
C SER A 207 8.80 11.11 5.97
N SER A 208 8.80 12.44 5.77
CA SER A 208 8.26 13.37 6.77
C SER A 208 6.75 13.22 6.95
N THR A 209 6.01 12.94 5.87
CA THR A 209 4.57 12.64 5.93
C THR A 209 4.30 11.36 6.71
N SER A 210 5.11 10.31 6.49
CA SER A 210 5.00 9.05 7.23
C SER A 210 5.25 9.25 8.73
N MET A 211 6.27 10.05 9.08
CA MET A 211 6.56 10.42 10.47
C MET A 211 5.42 11.24 11.10
N PHE A 212 4.90 12.24 10.36
CA PHE A 212 3.79 13.07 10.79
C PHE A 212 2.51 12.24 11.02
N ALA A 213 2.16 11.35 10.09
CA ALA A 213 1.06 10.41 10.23
C ALA A 213 1.26 9.48 11.44
N GLY A 214 2.51 9.07 11.73
CA GLY A 214 2.86 8.33 12.94
C GLY A 214 2.42 9.06 14.22
N PHE A 215 2.73 10.36 14.36
CA PHE A 215 2.27 11.16 15.50
C PHE A 215 0.73 11.23 15.59
N VAL A 216 0.05 11.40 14.45
CA VAL A 216 -1.43 11.42 14.40
C VAL A 216 -1.99 10.10 14.92
N ILE A 217 -1.53 8.98 14.37
CA ILE A 217 -1.97 7.62 14.74
C ILE A 217 -1.71 7.35 16.22
N PHE A 218 -0.47 7.53 16.67
CA PHE A 218 -0.08 7.14 18.03
C PHE A 218 -0.66 8.07 19.11
N SER A 219 -0.99 9.33 18.80
CA SER A 219 -1.75 10.18 19.72
C SER A 219 -3.14 9.59 20.02
N VAL A 220 -3.81 9.07 18.98
CA VAL A 220 -5.12 8.44 19.08
C VAL A 220 -5.05 7.06 19.74
N VAL A 221 -4.09 6.22 19.34
CA VAL A 221 -3.89 4.89 19.94
C VAL A 221 -3.54 5.00 21.42
N GLY A 222 -2.79 6.03 21.83
CA GLY A 222 -2.52 6.32 23.24
C GLY A 222 -3.78 6.62 24.05
N PHE A 223 -4.69 7.41 23.48
CA PHE A 223 -6.01 7.64 24.08
C PHE A 223 -6.81 6.34 24.21
N MET A 224 -6.85 5.50 23.17
CA MET A 224 -7.55 4.22 23.24
C MET A 224 -6.97 3.28 24.29
N ALA A 225 -5.65 3.18 24.39
CA ALA A 225 -4.96 2.38 25.40
C ALA A 225 -5.32 2.84 26.82
N HIS A 226 -5.36 4.16 27.04
CA HIS A 226 -5.79 4.76 28.29
C HIS A 226 -7.24 4.44 28.64
N GLU A 227 -8.16 4.55 27.68
CA GLU A 227 -9.58 4.25 27.89
C GLU A 227 -9.86 2.75 28.12
N GLN A 228 -9.18 1.88 27.38
CA GLN A 228 -9.36 0.42 27.48
C GLN A 228 -8.60 -0.20 28.64
N GLN A 229 -7.76 0.58 29.33
CA GLN A 229 -6.83 0.10 30.36
C GLN A 229 -6.03 -1.11 29.86
N ARG A 230 -5.46 -0.96 28.67
CA ARG A 230 -4.59 -1.96 28.03
C ARG A 230 -3.28 -1.31 27.62
N PRO A 231 -2.16 -2.07 27.58
CA PRO A 231 -0.91 -1.57 27.04
C PRO A 231 -1.08 -1.07 25.60
N VAL A 232 -0.37 0.01 25.23
CA VAL A 232 -0.39 0.58 23.88
C VAL A 232 -0.06 -0.49 22.82
N ALA A 233 0.87 -1.39 23.12
CA ALA A 233 1.28 -2.48 22.22
C ALA A 233 0.15 -3.47 21.87
N GLU A 234 -0.85 -3.67 22.75
CA GLU A 234 -1.99 -4.55 22.48
C GLU A 234 -3.06 -3.88 21.61
N VAL A 235 -3.14 -2.55 21.68
CA VAL A 235 -4.13 -1.75 20.93
C VAL A 235 -3.59 -1.33 19.57
N ALA A 236 -2.27 -1.17 19.46
CA ALA A 236 -1.55 -0.92 18.22
C ALA A 236 -1.44 -2.21 17.37
N ALA A 237 -2.59 -2.75 16.93
CA ALA A 237 -2.59 -3.84 15.96
C ALA A 237 -2.05 -3.35 14.60
N SER A 238 -1.35 -4.20 13.86
CA SER A 238 -0.86 -3.89 12.51
C SER A 238 -1.92 -4.17 11.43
N GLY A 239 -1.73 -3.57 10.26
CA GLY A 239 -2.56 -3.81 9.07
C GLY A 239 -3.80 -2.91 8.96
N PRO A 240 -4.68 -3.19 7.97
CA PRO A 240 -5.83 -2.34 7.65
C PRO A 240 -6.80 -2.18 8.83
N GLY A 241 -6.85 -3.18 9.73
CA GLY A 241 -7.66 -3.14 10.94
C GLY A 241 -7.36 -1.92 11.81
N LEU A 242 -6.11 -1.42 11.88
CA LEU A 242 -5.80 -0.24 12.67
C LEU A 242 -6.58 0.99 12.20
N ALA A 243 -6.61 1.22 10.88
CA ALA A 243 -7.32 2.36 10.31
C ALA A 243 -8.85 2.27 10.51
N PHE A 244 -9.39 1.05 10.41
CA PHE A 244 -10.84 0.79 10.50
C PHE A 244 -11.36 0.50 11.91
N LEU A 245 -10.48 0.33 12.89
CA LEU A 245 -10.83 0.11 14.30
C LEU A 245 -10.43 1.30 15.18
N ALA A 246 -9.20 1.79 15.04
CA ALA A 246 -8.68 2.81 15.96
C ALA A 246 -9.26 4.20 15.70
N TYR A 247 -9.31 4.62 14.43
CA TYR A 247 -9.82 5.95 14.11
C TYR A 247 -11.31 6.13 14.36
N PRO A 248 -12.20 5.20 13.97
CA PRO A 248 -13.62 5.38 14.25
C PRO A 248 -13.86 5.51 15.76
N SER A 249 -13.12 4.75 16.58
CA SER A 249 -13.16 4.85 18.03
C SER A 249 -12.76 6.23 18.56
N ALA A 250 -11.80 6.89 17.92
CA ALA A 250 -11.34 8.23 18.29
C ALA A 250 -12.29 9.33 17.84
N VAL A 251 -12.83 9.19 16.62
CA VAL A 251 -13.77 10.15 16.03
C VAL A 251 -15.07 10.22 16.82
N LEU A 252 -15.48 9.13 17.49
CA LEU A 252 -16.61 9.14 18.43
C LEU A 252 -16.45 10.15 19.57
N GLN A 253 -15.22 10.57 19.89
CA GLN A 253 -14.92 11.54 20.96
C GLN A 253 -14.95 12.99 20.48
N LEU A 254 -15.17 13.22 19.18
CA LEU A 254 -15.30 14.56 18.61
C LEU A 254 -16.77 15.00 18.64
N PRO A 255 -17.08 16.25 19.02
CA PRO A 255 -18.40 16.80 18.80
C PRO A 255 -18.67 16.82 17.28
N GLY A 256 -19.85 16.32 16.88
CA GLY A 256 -20.16 16.13 15.47
C GLY A 256 -19.43 14.94 14.83
N ALA A 257 -19.23 13.84 15.56
CA ALA A 257 -18.62 12.59 15.10
C ALA A 257 -19.06 12.12 13.68
N PRO A 258 -20.32 12.28 13.24
CA PRO A 258 -20.73 11.95 11.87
C PRO A 258 -19.93 12.68 10.78
N LEU A 259 -19.73 14.00 10.93
CA LEU A 259 -18.98 14.81 9.97
C LEU A 259 -17.52 14.37 9.90
N TRP A 260 -16.88 14.22 11.05
CA TRP A 260 -15.48 13.80 11.15
C TRP A 260 -15.24 12.39 10.62
N SER A 261 -16.20 11.49 10.81
CA SER A 261 -16.14 10.13 10.27
C SER A 261 -16.18 10.16 8.74
N CYS A 262 -17.09 10.95 8.16
CA CYS A 262 -17.17 11.13 6.72
C CYS A 262 -15.86 11.69 6.16
N LEU A 263 -15.34 12.77 6.75
CA LEU A 263 -14.07 13.37 6.32
C LEU A 263 -12.89 12.40 6.43
N PHE A 264 -12.79 11.63 7.51
CA PHE A 264 -11.73 10.65 7.72
C PHE A 264 -11.76 9.52 6.69
N PHE A 265 -12.92 8.91 6.44
CA PHE A 265 -13.00 7.85 5.43
C PHE A 265 -12.85 8.39 4.02
N PHE A 266 -13.24 9.65 3.78
CA PHE A 266 -12.97 10.33 2.52
C PHE A 266 -11.47 10.54 2.32
N MET A 267 -10.74 10.95 3.35
CA MET A 267 -9.27 10.99 3.34
C MET A 267 -8.65 9.64 2.98
N LEU A 268 -9.07 8.56 3.65
CA LEU A 268 -8.55 7.21 3.36
C LEU A 268 -8.81 6.80 1.90
N LEU A 269 -9.98 7.16 1.36
CA LEU A 269 -10.30 6.94 -0.05
C LEU A 269 -9.35 7.73 -0.96
N LEU A 270 -9.09 9.01 -0.68
CA LEU A 270 -8.18 9.84 -1.48
C LEU A 270 -6.74 9.32 -1.46
N ILE A 271 -6.21 8.94 -0.28
CA ILE A 271 -4.86 8.36 -0.14
C ILE A 271 -4.73 7.08 -0.98
N GLY A 272 -5.74 6.21 -0.93
CA GLY A 272 -5.77 4.99 -1.73
C GLY A 272 -5.90 5.25 -3.23
N LEU A 273 -6.77 6.19 -3.62
CA LEU A 273 -6.98 6.58 -5.01
C LEU A 273 -5.69 7.12 -5.66
N ASP A 274 -4.97 8.00 -4.95
CA ASP A 274 -3.72 8.59 -5.43
C ASP A 274 -2.68 7.52 -5.77
N SER A 275 -2.50 6.57 -4.87
CA SER A 275 -1.58 5.45 -5.08
C SER A 275 -2.05 4.55 -6.23
N GLN A 276 -3.35 4.24 -6.29
CA GLN A 276 -3.92 3.34 -7.27
C GLN A 276 -3.83 3.88 -8.69
N PHE A 277 -4.25 5.13 -8.95
CA PHE A 277 -4.19 5.66 -10.31
C PHE A 277 -2.76 5.88 -10.79
N CYS A 278 -1.83 6.16 -9.88
CA CYS A 278 -0.43 6.35 -10.19
C CYS A 278 0.18 5.05 -10.72
N THR A 279 0.01 3.94 -9.99
CA THR A 279 0.45 2.60 -10.42
C THR A 279 -0.23 2.15 -11.72
N MET A 280 -1.51 2.44 -11.86
CA MET A 280 -2.27 2.14 -13.06
C MET A 280 -1.77 2.95 -14.27
N GLU A 281 -1.45 4.24 -14.11
CA GLU A 281 -0.83 5.06 -15.18
C GLU A 281 0.53 4.49 -15.59
N GLY A 282 1.33 3.99 -14.63
CA GLY A 282 2.59 3.29 -14.90
C GLY A 282 2.40 2.09 -15.82
N PHE A 283 1.49 1.20 -15.46
CA PHE A 283 1.14 0.02 -16.26
C PHE A 283 0.59 0.41 -17.64
N ILE A 284 -0.37 1.33 -17.70
CA ILE A 284 -1.00 1.77 -18.95
C ILE A 284 0.05 2.39 -19.89
N THR A 285 0.93 3.24 -19.36
CA THR A 285 1.97 3.90 -20.15
C THR A 285 2.93 2.85 -20.73
N ALA A 286 3.41 1.91 -19.92
CA ALA A 286 4.30 0.85 -20.39
C ALA A 286 3.68 0.01 -21.53
N VAL A 287 2.41 -0.37 -21.39
CA VAL A 287 1.71 -1.19 -22.40
C VAL A 287 1.40 -0.38 -23.67
N ILE A 288 1.03 0.89 -23.55
CA ILE A 288 0.78 1.77 -24.70
C ILE A 288 2.07 2.05 -25.48
N ASP A 289 3.20 2.21 -24.79
CA ASP A 289 4.48 2.49 -25.43
C ASP A 289 5.07 1.26 -26.14
N GLU A 290 4.75 0.05 -25.67
CA GLU A 290 5.12 -1.20 -26.36
C GLU A 290 4.29 -1.42 -27.64
N TRP A 291 2.98 -1.14 -27.60
CA TRP A 291 2.08 -1.29 -28.76
C TRP A 291 1.40 0.02 -29.20
N PRO A 292 2.17 1.03 -29.64
CA PRO A 292 1.66 2.38 -29.84
C PRO A 292 0.65 2.47 -30.99
N LYS A 293 0.82 1.68 -32.05
CA LYS A 293 -0.04 1.69 -33.24
C LYS A 293 -1.47 1.23 -32.93
N LEU A 294 -1.61 0.24 -32.05
CA LEU A 294 -2.91 -0.36 -31.71
C LEU A 294 -3.60 0.41 -30.58
N LEU A 295 -2.84 0.75 -29.52
CA LEU A 295 -3.42 1.23 -28.27
C LEU A 295 -3.51 2.74 -28.15
N ARG A 296 -2.63 3.54 -28.77
CA ARG A 296 -2.69 5.02 -28.64
C ARG A 296 -4.03 5.59 -29.12
N ARG A 297 -4.55 5.10 -30.25
CA ARG A 297 -5.84 5.57 -30.82
C ARG A 297 -7.06 5.14 -30.00
N ARG A 298 -6.94 4.06 -29.22
CA ARG A 298 -8.02 3.48 -28.41
C ARG A 298 -7.69 3.50 -26.91
N LYS A 299 -6.88 4.47 -26.46
CA LYS A 299 -6.38 4.58 -25.07
C LYS A 299 -7.52 4.48 -24.07
N GLU A 300 -8.59 5.26 -24.26
CA GLU A 300 -9.74 5.29 -23.35
C GLU A 300 -10.43 3.91 -23.23
N ILE A 301 -10.58 3.19 -24.34
CA ILE A 301 -11.18 1.84 -24.35
C ILE A 301 -10.25 0.85 -23.63
N PHE A 302 -8.95 0.92 -23.89
CA PHE A 302 -7.97 0.08 -23.22
C PHE A 302 -7.97 0.29 -21.70
N ILE A 303 -8.02 1.54 -21.24
CA ILE A 303 -8.13 1.85 -19.80
C ILE A 303 -9.42 1.26 -19.22
N ALA A 304 -10.56 1.43 -19.91
CA ALA A 304 -11.84 0.88 -19.46
C ALA A 304 -11.80 -0.66 -19.33
N ILE A 305 -11.23 -1.36 -20.32
CA ILE A 305 -11.07 -2.82 -20.29
C ILE A 305 -10.20 -3.23 -19.09
N THR A 306 -9.07 -2.57 -18.88
CA THR A 306 -8.18 -2.88 -17.75
C THR A 306 -8.89 -2.62 -16.41
N CYS A 307 -9.65 -1.53 -16.26
CA CYS A 307 -10.45 -1.28 -15.06
C CYS A 307 -11.53 -2.37 -14.84
N ILE A 308 -12.20 -2.84 -15.89
CA ILE A 308 -13.20 -3.92 -15.80
C ILE A 308 -12.55 -5.23 -15.37
N ILE A 309 -11.41 -5.61 -15.97
CA ILE A 309 -10.68 -6.82 -15.60
C ILE A 309 -10.25 -6.74 -14.13
N SER A 310 -9.68 -5.61 -13.70
CA SER A 310 -9.26 -5.42 -12.31
C SER A 310 -10.43 -5.38 -11.32
N TYR A 311 -11.59 -4.87 -11.73
CA TYR A 311 -12.82 -4.97 -10.94
C TYR A 311 -13.23 -6.44 -10.74
N LEU A 312 -13.27 -7.23 -11.82
CA LEU A 312 -13.65 -8.64 -11.76
C LEU A 312 -12.68 -9.46 -10.91
N VAL A 313 -11.37 -9.22 -11.02
CA VAL A 313 -10.37 -9.85 -10.14
C VAL A 313 -10.57 -9.40 -8.69
N GLY A 314 -10.82 -8.11 -8.47
CA GLY A 314 -11.08 -7.54 -7.15
C GLY A 314 -12.34 -8.10 -6.46
N LEU A 315 -13.30 -8.66 -7.21
CA LEU A 315 -14.47 -9.34 -6.63
C LEU A 315 -14.07 -10.51 -5.72
N SER A 316 -12.94 -11.16 -5.99
CA SER A 316 -12.42 -12.25 -5.14
C SER A 316 -12.07 -11.78 -3.72
N CYS A 317 -11.61 -10.54 -3.56
CA CYS A 317 -11.19 -9.96 -2.28
C CYS A 317 -12.32 -9.38 -1.43
N ILE A 318 -13.56 -9.33 -1.95
CA ILE A 318 -14.72 -8.71 -1.28
C ILE A 318 -15.83 -9.71 -0.93
N SER A 319 -15.54 -11.00 -1.01
CA SER A 319 -16.38 -12.05 -0.44
C SER A 319 -16.25 -12.08 1.08
N GLU A 320 -17.09 -12.87 1.76
CA GLU A 320 -17.02 -13.10 3.21
C GLU A 320 -15.64 -13.69 3.62
N GLY A 321 -15.05 -14.55 2.79
CA GLY A 321 -13.67 -15.02 2.92
C GLY A 321 -12.61 -14.12 2.26
N GLY A 322 -13.02 -12.97 1.72
CA GLY A 322 -12.19 -12.10 0.88
C GLY A 322 -11.01 -11.48 1.61
N MET A 323 -11.10 -11.28 2.93
CA MET A 323 -9.97 -10.81 3.74
C MET A 323 -8.80 -11.81 3.73
N TYR A 324 -9.08 -13.12 3.74
CA TYR A 324 -8.03 -14.14 3.67
C TYR A 324 -7.34 -14.15 2.32
N VAL A 325 -8.11 -14.00 1.23
CA VAL A 325 -7.57 -13.87 -0.14
C VAL A 325 -6.74 -12.60 -0.26
N PHE A 326 -7.25 -11.47 0.24
CA PHE A 326 -6.55 -10.19 0.27
C PHE A 326 -5.19 -10.33 0.96
N GLN A 327 -5.14 -10.99 2.11
CA GLN A 327 -3.88 -11.17 2.85
C GLN A 327 -2.88 -12.08 2.16
N ILE A 328 -3.31 -13.14 1.46
CA ILE A 328 -2.38 -13.95 0.65
C ILE A 328 -1.79 -13.08 -0.46
N LEU A 329 -2.62 -12.32 -1.18
CA LEU A 329 -2.14 -11.47 -2.26
C LEU A 329 -1.20 -10.37 -1.74
N ASP A 330 -1.55 -9.73 -0.62
CA ASP A 330 -0.72 -8.71 0.04
C ASP A 330 0.63 -9.29 0.50
N SER A 331 0.61 -10.49 1.10
CA SER A 331 1.82 -11.09 1.68
C SER A 331 2.74 -11.79 0.67
N TYR A 332 2.20 -12.29 -0.45
CA TYR A 332 2.98 -13.03 -1.46
C TYR A 332 3.11 -12.28 -2.78
N ALA A 333 2.00 -11.82 -3.38
CA ALA A 333 2.02 -11.20 -4.71
C ALA A 333 2.63 -9.78 -4.66
N VAL A 334 2.25 -8.99 -3.64
CA VAL A 334 2.77 -7.64 -3.39
C VAL A 334 3.79 -7.68 -2.25
N SER A 335 4.68 -8.69 -2.29
CA SER A 335 5.64 -8.95 -1.23
C SER A 335 7.00 -8.32 -1.49
N GLY A 336 7.75 -8.09 -0.41
CA GLY A 336 9.14 -7.62 -0.50
C GLY A 336 10.00 -8.53 -1.39
N PHE A 337 9.70 -9.83 -1.45
CA PHE A 337 10.39 -10.79 -2.32
C PHE A 337 10.39 -10.37 -3.79
N CYS A 338 9.19 -10.13 -4.34
CA CYS A 338 9.01 -9.81 -5.75
C CYS A 338 9.68 -8.46 -6.08
N LEU A 339 9.48 -7.48 -5.21
CA LEU A 339 9.96 -6.12 -5.40
C LEU A 339 11.49 -6.04 -5.35
N LEU A 340 12.12 -6.63 -4.32
CA LEU A 340 13.57 -6.63 -4.17
C LEU A 340 14.27 -7.39 -5.31
N PHE A 341 13.67 -8.49 -5.76
CA PHE A 341 14.16 -9.24 -6.92
C PHE A 341 14.14 -8.39 -8.19
N LEU A 342 13.03 -7.70 -8.46
CA LEU A 342 12.90 -6.84 -9.63
C LEU A 342 13.91 -5.67 -9.58
N ILE A 343 14.01 -4.98 -8.45
CA ILE A 343 14.90 -3.83 -8.28
C ILE A 343 16.37 -4.24 -8.38
N PHE A 344 16.73 -5.42 -7.90
CA PHE A 344 18.07 -5.96 -8.10
C PHE A 344 18.43 -6.05 -9.58
N PHE A 345 17.56 -6.65 -10.41
CA PHE A 345 17.79 -6.73 -11.85
C PHE A 345 17.75 -5.38 -12.55
N GLU A 346 16.90 -4.46 -12.10
CA GLU A 346 16.86 -3.09 -12.62
C GLU A 346 18.19 -2.35 -12.36
N CYS A 347 18.71 -2.44 -11.13
CA CYS A 347 19.99 -1.83 -10.78
C CYS A 347 21.17 -2.46 -11.55
N VAL A 348 21.19 -3.79 -11.70
CA VAL A 348 22.19 -4.50 -12.50
C VAL A 348 22.12 -4.09 -13.97
N SER A 349 20.91 -3.97 -14.52
CA SER A 349 20.68 -3.54 -15.90
C SER A 349 21.23 -2.14 -16.15
N ILE A 350 20.90 -1.17 -15.31
CA ILE A 350 21.33 0.23 -15.49
C ILE A 350 22.82 0.40 -15.16
N SER A 351 23.29 -0.17 -14.06
CA SER A 351 24.63 0.13 -13.53
C SER A 351 25.73 -0.68 -14.20
N TRP A 352 25.48 -1.96 -14.50
CA TRP A 352 26.51 -2.89 -15.00
C TRP A 352 26.35 -3.21 -16.49
N ALA A 353 25.13 -3.47 -16.96
CA ALA A 353 24.89 -3.78 -18.38
C ALA A 353 24.96 -2.51 -19.24
N PHE A 354 24.14 -1.49 -18.94
CA PHE A 354 24.18 -0.20 -19.65
C PHE A 354 25.44 0.60 -19.32
N GLY A 355 25.85 0.57 -18.05
CA GLY A 355 27.08 1.17 -17.55
C GLY A 355 26.85 2.48 -16.80
N VAL A 356 27.24 2.50 -15.53
CA VAL A 356 27.03 3.63 -14.60
C VAL A 356 27.59 4.96 -15.11
N ASN A 357 28.72 4.95 -15.84
CA ASN A 357 29.32 6.18 -16.34
C ASN A 357 28.45 6.83 -17.41
N ARG A 358 27.89 6.04 -18.34
CA ARG A 358 26.99 6.54 -19.38
C ARG A 358 25.68 7.05 -18.78
N PHE A 359 25.14 6.33 -17.80
CA PHE A 359 23.95 6.78 -17.08
C PHE A 359 24.20 8.12 -16.38
N TYR A 360 25.36 8.28 -15.75
CA TYR A 360 25.77 9.52 -15.08
C TYR A 360 26.01 10.69 -16.06
N ASP A 361 26.57 10.42 -17.24
CA ASP A 361 26.71 11.40 -18.31
C ASP A 361 25.34 11.82 -18.87
N GLY A 362 24.40 10.86 -19.01
CA GLY A 362 23.01 11.15 -19.38
C GLY A 362 22.32 12.06 -18.37
N ILE A 363 22.51 11.84 -17.06
CA ILE A 363 21.98 12.73 -16.02
C ILE A 363 22.57 14.12 -16.15
N LYS A 364 23.88 14.25 -16.38
CA LYS A 364 24.52 15.56 -16.60
C LYS A 364 23.95 16.27 -17.83
N GLU A 365 23.70 15.55 -18.92
CA GLU A 365 23.08 16.14 -20.11
C GLU A 365 21.67 16.67 -19.82
N MET A 366 20.92 16.00 -18.94
CA MET A 366 19.58 16.44 -18.52
C MET A 366 19.62 17.65 -17.59
N ILE A 367 20.39 17.60 -16.48
CA ILE A 367 20.34 18.62 -15.42
C ILE A 367 21.42 19.72 -15.56
N GLY A 368 22.41 19.54 -16.44
CA GLY A 368 23.50 20.46 -16.70
C GLY A 368 24.73 20.34 -15.79
N TYR A 369 24.67 19.49 -14.75
CA TYR A 369 25.78 19.26 -13.81
C TYR A 369 25.86 17.80 -13.38
N TYR A 370 27.02 17.37 -12.88
CA TYR A 370 27.16 16.03 -12.31
C TYR A 370 26.59 16.00 -10.89
N PRO A 371 25.72 15.03 -10.56
CA PRO A 371 25.31 14.75 -9.18
C PRO A 371 26.50 14.42 -8.27
N THR A 372 26.26 14.17 -6.98
CA THR A 372 27.34 13.70 -6.10
C THR A 372 27.80 12.29 -6.50
N ILE A 373 29.12 12.02 -6.42
CA ILE A 373 29.69 10.72 -6.79
C ILE A 373 29.17 9.57 -5.92
N TRP A 374 28.69 9.89 -4.71
CA TRP A 374 28.02 8.96 -3.80
C TRP A 374 26.96 8.10 -4.52
N TRP A 375 26.17 8.70 -5.42
CA TRP A 375 25.13 7.98 -6.15
C TRP A 375 25.68 6.87 -7.06
N LYS A 376 26.87 7.04 -7.64
CA LYS A 376 27.51 5.95 -8.40
C LYS A 376 27.80 4.75 -7.52
N PHE A 377 28.33 4.98 -6.32
CA PHE A 377 28.57 3.90 -5.35
C PHE A 377 27.26 3.25 -4.90
N CYS A 378 26.21 4.04 -4.72
CA CYS A 378 24.88 3.53 -4.39
C CYS A 378 24.31 2.60 -5.48
N TRP A 379 24.37 3.02 -6.75
CA TRP A 379 23.78 2.24 -7.85
C TRP A 379 24.59 0.97 -8.17
N VAL A 380 25.92 1.06 -8.11
CA VAL A 380 26.81 -0.07 -8.47
C VAL A 380 26.95 -1.09 -7.34
N GLY A 381 27.00 -0.63 -6.09
CA GLY A 381 27.36 -1.46 -4.95
C GLY A 381 26.25 -1.57 -3.91
N PHE A 382 25.92 -0.46 -3.23
CA PHE A 382 25.06 -0.54 -2.04
C PHE A 382 23.64 -1.03 -2.34
N THR A 383 22.99 -0.50 -3.38
CA THR A 383 21.58 -0.84 -3.68
C THR A 383 21.44 -2.31 -4.10
N PRO A 384 22.24 -2.83 -5.06
CA PRO A 384 22.21 -4.26 -5.38
C PRO A 384 22.52 -5.15 -4.18
N ALA A 385 23.51 -4.78 -3.35
CA ALA A 385 23.90 -5.54 -2.17
C ALA A 385 22.79 -5.59 -1.12
N ILE A 386 22.12 -4.47 -0.84
CA ILE A 386 20.96 -4.42 0.07
C ILE A 386 19.81 -5.26 -0.49
N CYS A 387 19.50 -5.12 -1.79
CA CYS A 387 18.40 -5.87 -2.41
C CYS A 387 18.62 -7.38 -2.32
N ILE A 388 19.80 -7.88 -2.70
CA ILE A 388 20.09 -9.32 -2.64
C ILE A 388 20.19 -9.84 -1.21
N SER A 389 20.78 -9.06 -0.29
CA SER A 389 20.90 -9.46 1.11
C SER A 389 19.52 -9.58 1.75
N VAL A 390 18.69 -8.54 1.65
CA VAL A 390 17.34 -8.55 2.23
C VAL A 390 16.45 -9.58 1.55
N PHE A 391 16.62 -9.82 0.25
CA PHE A 391 15.93 -10.90 -0.46
C PHE A 391 16.30 -12.29 0.11
N ILE A 392 17.59 -12.58 0.28
CA ILE A 392 18.06 -13.85 0.86
C ILE A 392 17.57 -14.00 2.30
N PHE A 393 17.69 -12.95 3.13
CA PHE A 393 17.22 -12.99 4.52
C PHE A 393 15.72 -13.23 4.62
N ASN A 394 14.92 -12.56 3.79
CA ASN A 394 13.48 -12.81 3.70
C ASN A 394 13.17 -14.27 3.32
N LEU A 395 13.97 -14.88 2.42
CA LEU A 395 13.76 -16.29 2.03
C LEU A 395 14.09 -17.24 3.18
N VAL A 396 15.15 -16.97 3.93
CA VAL A 396 15.58 -17.80 5.06
C VAL A 396 14.63 -17.67 6.25
N GLN A 397 14.12 -16.47 6.53
CA GLN A 397 13.22 -16.19 7.65
C GLN A 397 11.73 -16.29 7.28
N TRP A 398 11.41 -16.82 6.10
CA TRP A 398 10.02 -16.96 5.67
C TRP A 398 9.22 -17.80 6.67
N LYS A 399 8.10 -17.24 7.14
CA LYS A 399 7.16 -17.89 8.04
C LYS A 399 5.79 -17.98 7.37
N PRO A 400 5.04 -19.07 7.56
CA PRO A 400 3.66 -19.15 7.10
C PRO A 400 2.82 -18.00 7.66
N ILE A 401 2.12 -17.29 6.78
CA ILE A 401 1.20 -16.22 7.18
C ILE A 401 0.09 -16.77 8.08
N LYS A 402 -0.39 -15.94 9.01
CA LYS A 402 -1.52 -16.23 9.88
C LYS A 402 -2.43 -15.01 9.94
N TYR A 403 -3.73 -15.23 10.04
CA TYR A 403 -4.68 -14.15 10.26
C TYR A 403 -5.38 -14.34 11.60
N MET A 404 -5.13 -13.43 12.56
CA MET A 404 -5.67 -13.58 13.92
C MET A 404 -5.25 -14.95 14.49
N ASN A 405 -6.22 -15.84 14.75
CA ASN A 405 -5.99 -17.21 15.23
C ASN A 405 -6.13 -18.28 14.12
N TYR A 406 -6.30 -17.87 12.86
CA TYR A 406 -6.46 -18.76 11.71
C TYR A 406 -5.11 -19.07 11.06
N GLU A 407 -4.86 -20.36 10.86
CA GLU A 407 -3.71 -20.87 10.11
C GLU A 407 -4.15 -21.25 8.69
N TYR A 408 -3.40 -20.78 7.70
CA TYR A 408 -3.72 -21.03 6.30
C TYR A 408 -3.39 -22.47 5.91
N PRO A 409 -4.22 -23.11 5.05
CA PRO A 409 -3.93 -24.44 4.55
C PRO A 409 -2.76 -24.40 3.56
N TRP A 410 -2.07 -25.54 3.40
CA TRP A 410 -0.85 -25.64 2.59
C TRP A 410 -1.05 -25.18 1.12
N TRP A 411 -2.22 -25.45 0.54
CA TRP A 411 -2.53 -25.09 -0.84
C TRP A 411 -2.60 -23.57 -1.02
N SER A 412 -2.99 -22.82 0.01
CA SER A 412 -3.04 -21.35 0.00
C SER A 412 -1.63 -20.75 -0.08
N HIS A 413 -0.67 -21.36 0.61
CA HIS A 413 0.74 -20.96 0.49
C HIS A 413 1.31 -21.32 -0.89
N ALA A 414 0.94 -22.48 -1.45
CA ALA A 414 1.33 -22.84 -2.81
C ALA A 414 0.78 -21.85 -3.86
N PHE A 415 -0.49 -21.44 -3.70
CA PHE A 415 -1.08 -20.39 -4.52
C PHE A 415 -0.37 -19.05 -4.36
N GLY A 416 -0.06 -18.63 -3.13
CA GLY A 416 0.73 -17.43 -2.85
C GLY A 416 2.08 -17.44 -3.58
N TRP A 417 2.86 -18.52 -3.43
CA TRP A 417 4.13 -18.68 -4.14
C TRP A 417 3.98 -18.68 -5.66
N PHE A 418 2.92 -19.28 -6.19
CA PHE A 418 2.62 -19.21 -7.61
C PHE A 418 2.42 -17.76 -8.08
N THR A 419 1.66 -16.94 -7.32
CA THR A 419 1.48 -15.52 -7.66
C THR A 419 2.79 -14.73 -7.59
N ALA A 420 3.65 -14.98 -6.59
CA ALA A 420 4.95 -14.34 -6.47
C ALA A 420 5.89 -14.72 -7.64
N LEU A 421 6.01 -16.01 -7.92
CA LEU A 421 6.86 -16.52 -8.99
C LEU A 421 6.37 -16.10 -10.38
N SER A 422 5.07 -15.86 -10.56
CA SER A 422 4.51 -15.44 -11.85
C SER A 422 5.12 -14.14 -12.37
N SER A 423 5.44 -13.18 -11.49
CA SER A 423 6.11 -11.93 -11.88
C SER A 423 7.63 -12.10 -11.95
N MET A 424 8.23 -12.80 -10.99
CA MET A 424 9.69 -12.98 -10.91
C MET A 424 10.24 -13.79 -12.09
N LEU A 425 9.56 -14.85 -12.52
CA LEU A 425 10.03 -15.73 -13.60
C LEU A 425 9.94 -15.09 -15.00
N CYS A 426 9.19 -13.99 -15.15
CA CYS A 426 9.14 -13.25 -16.42
C CYS A 426 10.52 -12.72 -16.82
N ILE A 427 11.35 -12.28 -15.86
CA ILE A 427 12.69 -11.75 -16.13
C ILE A 427 13.61 -12.84 -16.73
N PRO A 428 13.93 -13.95 -16.02
CA PRO A 428 14.78 -14.99 -16.57
C PRO A 428 14.13 -15.69 -17.78
N GLY A 429 12.80 -15.85 -17.80
CA GLY A 429 12.08 -16.41 -18.94
C GLY A 429 12.29 -15.60 -20.22
N TYR A 430 12.16 -14.27 -20.12
CA TYR A 430 12.39 -13.38 -21.26
C TYR A 430 13.87 -13.32 -21.66
N MET A 431 14.80 -13.38 -20.70
CA MET A 431 16.24 -13.50 -20.97
C MET A 431 16.56 -14.75 -21.81
N VAL A 432 16.00 -15.91 -21.44
CA VAL A 432 16.19 -17.16 -22.19
C VAL A 432 15.58 -17.08 -23.58
N TYR A 433 14.38 -16.50 -23.70
CA TYR A 433 13.72 -16.28 -24.98
C TYR A 433 14.56 -15.40 -25.92
N LEU A 434 14.98 -14.22 -25.47
CA LEU A 434 15.81 -13.30 -26.25
C LEU A 434 17.14 -13.94 -26.66
N TRP A 435 17.75 -14.72 -25.76
CA TRP A 435 19.00 -15.42 -26.03
C TRP A 435 18.86 -16.46 -27.15
N ARG A 436 17.71 -17.17 -27.21
CA ARG A 436 17.43 -18.17 -28.25
C ARG A 436 17.08 -17.54 -29.59
N VAL A 437 16.29 -16.48 -29.60
CA VAL A 437 15.82 -15.83 -30.85
C VAL A 437 16.93 -15.04 -31.54
N THR A 438 17.83 -14.40 -30.78
CA THR A 438 18.86 -13.55 -31.37
C THR A 438 19.90 -14.39 -32.12
N PRO A 439 20.10 -14.18 -33.43
CA PRO A 439 21.11 -14.91 -34.20
C PRO A 439 22.51 -14.34 -33.94
N GLY A 440 23.52 -15.21 -33.97
CA GLY A 440 24.93 -14.85 -33.82
C GLY A 440 25.71 -15.77 -32.87
N THR A 441 27.01 -15.52 -32.77
CA THR A 441 27.91 -16.21 -31.83
C THR A 441 27.68 -15.73 -30.40
N TRP A 442 28.21 -16.46 -29.40
CA TRP A 442 28.06 -16.10 -27.98
C TRP A 442 28.47 -14.64 -27.67
N GLN A 443 29.60 -14.18 -28.22
CA GLN A 443 30.10 -12.81 -28.02
C GLN A 443 29.22 -11.77 -28.73
N GLU A 444 28.76 -12.07 -29.95
CA GLU A 444 27.86 -11.18 -30.68
C GLU A 444 26.51 -11.03 -29.97
N LYS A 445 25.95 -12.13 -29.46
CA LYS A 445 24.70 -12.10 -28.68
C LYS A 445 24.88 -11.28 -27.41
N PHE A 446 25.98 -11.50 -26.68
CA PHE A 446 26.26 -10.76 -25.45
C PHE A 446 26.41 -9.26 -25.72
N ASN A 447 27.15 -8.87 -26.76
CA ASN A 447 27.29 -7.46 -27.13
C ASN A 447 25.98 -6.84 -27.63
N LYS A 448 25.14 -7.59 -28.35
CA LYS A 448 23.84 -7.07 -28.82
C LYS A 448 22.81 -6.91 -27.70
N ILE A 449 22.76 -7.86 -26.75
CA ILE A 449 21.69 -7.95 -25.74
C ILE A 449 22.08 -7.25 -24.44
N VAL A 450 23.33 -7.41 -23.98
CA VAL A 450 23.76 -7.00 -22.64
C VAL A 450 24.55 -5.69 -22.66
N ARG A 451 25.44 -5.51 -23.64
CA ARG A 451 26.29 -4.31 -23.74
C ARG A 451 25.91 -3.45 -24.94
N ILE A 452 24.89 -2.60 -24.78
CA ILE A 452 24.59 -1.57 -25.78
C ILE A 452 25.85 -0.70 -25.95
N PRO A 453 26.51 -0.68 -27.12
CA PRO A 453 27.79 0.01 -27.29
C PRO A 453 27.64 1.52 -27.49
N GLU A 454 26.42 1.99 -27.64
CA GLU A 454 26.08 3.35 -28.04
C GLU A 454 25.97 4.31 -26.85
N ASP A 455 26.46 5.53 -27.04
CA ASP A 455 26.38 6.60 -26.04
C ASP A 455 24.96 7.19 -25.99
N VAL A 456 24.59 7.78 -24.85
CA VAL A 456 23.25 8.35 -24.59
C VAL A 456 22.74 9.26 -25.72
N PRO A 457 23.54 10.19 -26.28
CA PRO A 457 23.07 11.07 -27.36
C PRO A 457 22.78 10.31 -28.66
N SER A 458 23.59 9.28 -28.96
CA SER A 458 23.44 8.46 -30.16
C SER A 458 22.21 7.55 -30.08
N LEU A 459 21.97 6.96 -28.90
CA LEU A 459 20.75 6.20 -28.61
C LEU A 459 19.51 7.07 -28.73
N ARG A 460 19.52 8.27 -28.16
CA ARG A 460 18.40 9.22 -28.28
C ARG A 460 18.08 9.52 -29.74
N THR A 461 19.12 9.83 -30.54
CA THR A 461 18.95 10.18 -31.95
C THR A 461 18.32 9.01 -32.72
N LYS A 462 18.76 7.78 -32.44
CA LYS A 462 18.18 6.57 -33.05
C LYS A 462 16.74 6.33 -32.61
N MET A 463 16.45 6.43 -31.32
CA MET A 463 15.09 6.25 -30.80
C MET A 463 14.13 7.29 -31.41
N GLN A 464 14.55 8.54 -31.54
CA GLN A 464 13.77 9.60 -32.20
C GLN A 464 13.55 9.30 -33.69
N ALA A 465 14.59 8.83 -34.39
CA ALA A 465 14.48 8.45 -35.80
C ALA A 465 13.55 7.24 -35.99
N GLU A 466 13.61 6.24 -35.11
CA GLU A 466 12.70 5.09 -35.12
C GLU A 466 11.25 5.49 -34.82
N GLU A 467 11.03 6.41 -33.87
CA GLU A 467 9.70 6.91 -33.55
C GLU A 467 9.12 7.71 -34.72
N GLN A 468 9.92 8.56 -35.37
CA GLN A 468 9.54 9.27 -36.59
C GLN A 468 9.23 8.31 -37.75
N ALA A 469 10.02 7.25 -37.93
CA ALA A 469 9.78 6.22 -38.95
C ALA A 469 8.53 5.36 -38.65
N LYS A 470 8.21 5.13 -37.37
CA LYS A 470 6.97 4.46 -36.95
C LYS A 470 5.75 5.35 -37.21
N HIS A 471 5.88 6.67 -37.09
CA HIS A 471 4.84 7.65 -37.37
C HIS A 471 4.64 7.94 -38.87
N SER A 472 5.68 7.88 -39.71
CA SER A 472 5.54 8.14 -41.16
C SER A 472 4.94 6.96 -41.96
N LYS A 473 4.94 5.75 -41.38
CA LYS A 473 4.33 4.53 -41.95
C LYS A 473 2.91 4.26 -41.46
N ALA A 474 2.32 5.19 -40.71
CA ALA A 474 0.93 5.16 -40.23
C ALA A 474 0.15 6.30 -40.89
#